data_AF-A0A849W5D8-F1
#
_entry.id   AF-A0A849W5D8-F1
#
_cell.length_a   1.000
_cell.length_b   1.000
_cell.length_c   1.000
_cell.angle_alpha   90.00
_cell.angle_beta   90.00
_cell.angle_gamma   90.00
#
_symmetry.space_group_name_H-M   'P 1'
#
loop_
_entity.id
_entity.type
_entity.pdbx_description
1 polymer ?
#
loop_
_entity_poly.entity_id
_entity_poly.type
_entity_poly.pdbx_seq_one_letter_code
_entity_poly.pdbx_strand_id
1 'polypeptide(L)'
;MIDYLKYFFDPAHFLTVRPPAMSFRAIAVLAIFFAAIILVGVAGKLIERKTKDGLKVKAYRRIFNFGLTMGILGYLYLFFAWQGVVLLSARFLLAIWLLTLLLWLGFIIKYLVLDVPKLRKNIDEKRAFNKYIP
;
A
#
# COMPACT_ATOMS: atom_id res chain seq x y z
N MET A 1 13.26 9.72 21.87
CA MET A 1 12.74 9.02 20.67
C MET A 1 11.29 9.40 20.38
N ILE A 2 10.43 9.47 21.41
CA ILE A 2 9.02 9.93 21.31
C ILE A 2 8.93 11.42 20.91
N ASP A 3 9.86 12.26 21.36
CA ASP A 3 9.84 13.71 21.05
C ASP A 3 10.13 14.02 19.58
N TYR A 4 10.96 13.20 18.92
CA TYR A 4 11.22 13.32 17.47
C TYR A 4 9.99 12.95 16.64
N LEU A 5 9.21 11.98 17.10
CA LEU A 5 7.94 11.61 16.46
C LEU A 5 6.91 12.71 16.64
N LYS A 6 6.76 13.28 17.85
CA LYS A 6 5.89 14.44 18.09
C LYS A 6 6.25 15.64 17.21
N TYR A 7 7.53 15.96 17.09
CA TYR A 7 8.02 17.04 16.23
C TYR A 7 7.82 16.76 14.73
N PHE A 8 7.90 15.49 14.31
CA PHE A 8 7.67 15.11 12.92
C PHE A 8 6.18 15.15 12.53
N PHE A 9 5.27 14.89 13.49
CA PHE A 9 3.82 14.87 13.27
C PHE A 9 3.10 16.19 13.59
N ASP A 10 3.83 17.29 13.80
CA ASP A 10 3.25 18.59 14.12
C ASP A 10 2.60 19.24 12.88
N PRO A 11 1.27 19.51 12.85
CA PRO A 11 0.54 20.03 11.67
C PRO A 11 1.10 21.35 11.14
N ALA A 12 1.64 22.19 12.02
CA ALA A 12 2.22 23.48 11.66
C ALA A 12 3.48 23.33 10.80
N HIS A 13 4.24 22.24 10.97
CA HIS A 13 5.44 21.92 10.20
C HIS A 13 5.15 21.25 8.85
N PHE A 14 3.92 20.78 8.61
CA PHE A 14 3.52 20.23 7.31
C PHE A 14 3.18 21.30 6.27
N LEU A 15 2.80 22.49 6.72
CA LEU A 15 2.40 23.62 5.84
C LEU A 15 3.56 24.58 5.53
N THR A 16 4.75 24.37 6.09
CA THR A 16 5.92 25.17 5.74
C THR A 16 6.46 24.75 4.36
N VAL A 17 6.46 25.68 3.40
CA VAL A 17 6.87 25.48 2.00
C VAL A 17 8.35 25.10 1.86
N ARG A 18 9.19 25.39 2.86
CA ARG A 18 10.61 25.03 2.89
C ARG A 18 10.92 24.16 4.10
N PRO A 19 10.62 22.85 4.05
CA PRO A 19 11.05 21.97 5.12
C PRO A 19 12.59 21.91 5.14
N PRO A 20 13.23 21.91 6.32
CA PRO A 20 14.66 21.65 6.43
C PRO A 20 14.99 20.27 5.85
N ALA A 21 16.20 20.15 5.29
CA ALA A 21 16.68 18.91 4.67
C ALA A 21 16.43 17.70 5.58
N MET A 22 15.83 16.65 5.01
CA MET A 22 15.46 15.46 5.77
C MET A 22 16.73 14.79 6.30
N SER A 23 16.75 14.45 7.60
CA SER A 23 17.92 13.77 8.17
C SER A 23 18.17 12.45 7.46
N PHE A 24 19.44 12.09 7.28
CA PHE A 24 19.83 10.82 6.64
C PHE A 24 19.15 9.61 7.29
N ARG A 25 18.96 9.64 8.62
CA ARG A 25 18.24 8.61 9.37
C ARG A 25 16.78 8.48 8.96
N ALA A 26 16.08 9.60 8.78
CA ALA A 26 14.68 9.58 8.34
C ALA A 26 14.53 9.04 6.91
N ILE A 27 15.46 9.39 6.02
CA ILE A 27 15.51 8.83 4.65
C ILE A 27 15.72 7.31 4.71
N ALA A 28 16.66 6.83 5.52
CA ALA A 28 16.92 5.40 5.67
C ALA A 28 15.71 4.62 6.20
N VAL A 29 15.02 5.16 7.22
CA VAL A 29 13.81 4.54 7.78
C VAL A 29 12.69 4.47 6.73
N LEU A 30 12.45 5.55 5.98
CA LEU A 30 11.45 5.58 4.92
C LEU A 30 11.81 4.63 3.78
N ALA A 31 13.08 4.56 3.39
CA ALA A 31 13.55 3.63 2.36
C ALA A 31 13.31 2.17 2.77
N ILE A 32 13.64 1.80 4.01
CA ILE A 32 13.36 0.45 4.54
C ILE A 32 11.86 0.18 4.55
N PHE A 33 11.05 1.16 4.97
CA PHE A 33 9.59 1.02 4.99
C PHE A 33 9.02 0.78 3.58
N PHE A 34 9.46 1.54 2.57
CA PHE A 34 9.01 1.34 1.19
C PHE A 34 9.52 0.01 0.61
N ALA A 35 10.76 -0.40 0.92
CA ALA A 35 11.27 -1.72 0.57
C ALA A 35 10.40 -2.84 1.15
N ALA A 36 10.01 -2.72 2.42
CA ALA A 36 9.15 -3.70 3.09
C ALA A 36 7.78 -3.81 2.40
N ILE A 37 7.17 -2.69 1.99
CA ILE A 37 5.90 -2.69 1.23
C ILE A 37 6.04 -3.43 -0.11
N ILE A 38 7.13 -3.19 -0.84
CA ILE A 38 7.42 -3.89 -2.10
C ILE A 38 7.59 -5.39 -1.83
N LEU A 39 8.36 -5.76 -0.81
CA LEU A 39 8.59 -7.16 -0.45
C LEU A 39 7.29 -7.88 -0.10
N VAL A 40 6.38 -7.25 0.64
CA VAL A 40 5.04 -7.80 0.93
C VAL A 40 4.25 -8.01 -0.37
N GLY A 41 4.29 -7.04 -1.29
CA GLY A 41 3.65 -7.18 -2.60
C GLY A 41 4.22 -8.37 -3.41
N VAL A 42 5.54 -8.46 -3.51
CA VAL A 42 6.26 -9.54 -4.22
C VAL A 42 5.97 -10.90 -3.58
N ALA A 43 5.99 -10.99 -2.24
CA ALA A 43 5.63 -12.21 -1.52
C ALA A 43 4.20 -12.65 -1.86
N GLY A 44 3.25 -11.70 -1.96
CA GLY A 44 1.89 -11.96 -2.43
C GLY A 44 1.86 -12.63 -3.81
N LYS A 45 2.66 -12.14 -4.77
CA LYS A 45 2.77 -12.74 -6.11
C LYS A 45 3.40 -14.14 -6.12
N LEU A 46 4.35 -14.40 -5.22
CA LEU A 46 4.93 -15.75 -5.08
C LEU A 46 3.91 -16.75 -4.54
N ILE A 47 3.05 -16.32 -3.60
CA ILE A 47 1.97 -17.15 -3.06
C ILE A 47 0.83 -17.32 -4.09
N GLU A 48 0.54 -16.30 -4.90
CA GLU A 48 -0.39 -16.37 -6.03
C GLU A 48 -0.07 -17.57 -6.94
N ARG A 49 1.21 -17.72 -7.33
CA ARG A 49 1.65 -18.82 -8.21
C ARG A 49 1.43 -20.21 -7.63
N LYS A 50 1.39 -20.35 -6.31
CA LYS A 50 1.19 -21.64 -5.62
C LYS A 50 -0.30 -21.94 -5.38
N THR A 51 -1.18 -20.95 -5.52
CA THR A 51 -2.58 -21.06 -5.14
C THR A 51 -3.46 -21.38 -6.35
N LYS A 52 -4.28 -22.43 -6.26
CA LYS A 52 -5.25 -22.81 -7.31
C LYS A 52 -6.63 -22.16 -7.15
N ASP A 53 -6.89 -21.52 -6.01
CA ASP A 53 -8.14 -20.84 -5.71
C ASP A 53 -8.20 -19.47 -6.41
N GLY A 54 -9.06 -19.35 -7.42
CA GLY A 54 -9.19 -18.13 -8.23
C GLY A 54 -9.55 -16.88 -7.43
N LEU A 55 -10.26 -17.00 -6.29
CA LEU A 55 -10.54 -15.84 -5.44
C LEU A 55 -9.30 -15.35 -4.71
N LYS A 56 -8.51 -16.29 -4.17
CA LYS A 56 -7.24 -15.98 -3.50
C LYS A 56 -6.22 -15.42 -4.48
N VAL A 57 -6.15 -15.95 -5.69
CA VAL A 57 -5.29 -15.42 -6.78
C VAL A 57 -5.62 -13.96 -7.05
N LYS A 58 -6.90 -13.61 -7.17
CA LYS A 58 -7.33 -12.22 -7.40
C LYS A 58 -6.98 -11.30 -6.23
N ALA A 59 -7.07 -11.79 -5.00
CA ALA A 59 -6.62 -11.08 -3.80
C ALA A 59 -5.11 -10.81 -3.79
N TYR A 60 -4.28 -11.85 -4.02
CA TYR A 60 -2.83 -11.70 -4.05
C TYR A 60 -2.36 -10.78 -5.17
N ARG A 61 -3.02 -10.80 -6.33
CA ARG A 61 -2.72 -9.87 -7.43
C ARG A 61 -3.01 -8.43 -7.05
N ARG A 62 -4.08 -8.16 -6.29
CA ARG A 62 -4.37 -6.82 -5.77
C ARG A 62 -3.30 -6.37 -4.76
N ILE A 63 -2.87 -7.26 -3.87
CA ILE A 63 -1.79 -6.98 -2.90
C ILE A 63 -0.48 -6.69 -3.62
N PHE A 64 -0.13 -7.48 -4.64
CA PHE A 64 1.08 -7.26 -5.45
C PHE A 64 1.04 -5.89 -6.15
N ASN A 65 -0.05 -5.57 -6.84
CA ASN A 65 -0.20 -4.29 -7.52
C ASN A 65 -0.13 -3.12 -6.53
N PHE A 66 -0.81 -3.22 -5.39
CA PHE A 66 -0.77 -2.21 -4.33
C PHE A 66 0.65 -2.02 -3.76
N GLY A 67 1.34 -3.11 -3.42
CA GLY A 67 2.69 -3.05 -2.86
C GLY A 67 3.69 -2.45 -3.84
N LEU A 68 3.59 -2.80 -5.14
CA LEU A 68 4.44 -2.21 -6.16
C LEU A 68 4.12 -0.73 -6.41
N THR A 69 2.86 -0.36 -6.61
CA THR A 69 2.51 1.04 -6.92
C THR A 69 2.89 1.95 -5.76
N MET A 70 2.52 1.57 -4.53
CA MET A 70 2.83 2.36 -3.35
C MET A 70 4.33 2.40 -3.09
N GLY A 71 5.01 1.26 -3.14
CA GLY A 71 6.45 1.19 -2.95
C GLY A 71 7.24 2.04 -3.95
N ILE A 72 6.93 1.93 -5.24
CA ILE A 72 7.57 2.73 -6.29
C ILE A 72 7.27 4.22 -6.10
N LEU A 73 6.02 4.60 -5.79
CA LEU A 73 5.67 5.99 -5.51
C LEU A 73 6.41 6.54 -4.27
N GLY A 74 6.61 5.71 -3.24
CA GLY A 74 7.38 6.08 -2.05
C GLY A 74 8.87 6.33 -2.37
N TYR A 75 9.47 5.49 -3.21
CA TYR A 75 10.84 5.73 -3.70
C TYR A 75 10.93 6.95 -4.63
N LEU A 76 9.92 7.19 -5.47
CA LEU A 76 9.83 8.38 -6.30
C LEU A 76 9.77 9.65 -5.42
N TYR A 77 9.00 9.60 -4.34
CA TYR A 77 8.98 10.67 -3.33
C TYR A 77 10.36 10.89 -2.70
N LEU A 78 11.06 9.83 -2.29
CA LEU A 78 12.42 9.96 -1.76
C LEU A 78 13.40 10.54 -2.78
N PHE A 79 13.26 10.18 -4.05
CA PHE A 79 14.09 10.72 -5.12
C PHE A 79 13.88 12.24 -5.26
N PHE A 80 12.64 12.71 -5.29
CA PHE A 80 12.36 14.15 -5.34
C PHE A 80 12.76 14.88 -4.06
N ALA A 81 12.64 14.22 -2.91
CA ALA A 81 13.13 14.74 -1.64
C ALA A 81 14.66 14.90 -1.64
N TRP A 82 15.39 13.97 -2.25
CA TRP A 82 16.83 14.04 -2.40
C TRP A 82 17.27 15.11 -3.41
N GLN A 83 16.52 15.28 -4.50
CA GLN A 83 16.73 16.35 -5.49
C GLN A 83 16.35 17.75 -4.97
N GLY A 84 15.72 17.84 -3.78
CA GLY A 84 15.34 19.12 -3.18
C GLY A 84 14.22 19.86 -3.92
N VAL A 85 13.37 19.14 -4.66
CA VAL A 85 12.28 19.77 -5.43
C VAL A 85 11.18 20.23 -4.48
N VAL A 86 11.16 21.52 -4.17
CA VAL A 86 10.33 22.18 -3.13
C VAL A 86 8.89 21.66 -3.03
N LEU A 87 8.17 21.54 -4.16
CA LEU A 87 6.77 21.10 -4.18
C LEU A 87 6.61 19.57 -4.01
N LEU A 88 7.52 18.78 -4.59
CA LEU A 88 7.44 17.31 -4.60
C LEU A 88 8.13 16.67 -3.39
N SER A 89 8.99 17.40 -2.70
CA SER A 89 9.62 17.02 -1.43
C SER A 89 8.82 17.45 -0.20
N ALA A 90 7.69 18.11 -0.42
CA ALA A 90 6.91 18.67 0.66
C ALA A 90 6.26 17.55 1.49
N ARG A 91 6.28 17.72 2.81
CA ARG A 91 5.78 16.72 3.77
C ARG A 91 4.28 16.44 3.59
N PHE A 92 3.51 17.39 3.05
CA PHE A 92 2.10 17.18 2.71
C PHE A 92 1.92 16.06 1.68
N LEU A 93 2.87 15.89 0.74
CA LEU A 93 2.76 14.86 -0.30
C LEU A 93 2.93 13.46 0.32
N LEU A 94 3.78 13.34 1.35
CA LEU A 94 3.90 12.12 2.14
C LEU A 94 2.58 11.82 2.88
N ALA A 95 1.91 12.83 3.44
CA ALA A 95 0.61 12.65 4.07
C ALA A 95 -0.47 12.22 3.07
N ILE A 96 -0.52 12.84 1.88
CA ILE A 96 -1.44 12.44 0.80
C ILE A 96 -1.14 11.00 0.36
N TRP A 97 0.14 10.65 0.21
CA TRP A 97 0.56 9.29 -0.13
C TRP A 97 0.09 8.29 0.94
N LEU A 98 0.26 8.63 2.23
CA LEU A 98 -0.17 7.79 3.34
C LEU A 98 -1.69 7.63 3.40
N LEU A 99 -2.45 8.71 3.16
CA LEU A 99 -3.91 8.66 3.06
C LEU A 99 -4.36 7.77 1.90
N THR A 100 -3.73 7.91 0.74
CA THR A 100 -4.02 7.07 -0.44
C THR A 100 -3.70 5.61 -0.16
N LEU A 101 -2.59 5.34 0.54
CA LEU A 101 -2.22 4.01 0.99
C LEU A 101 -3.30 3.42 1.90
N LEU A 102 -3.75 4.16 2.90
CA LEU A 102 -4.77 3.71 3.85
C LEU A 102 -6.12 3.45 3.17
N LEU A 103 -6.57 4.35 2.29
CA LEU A 103 -7.81 4.19 1.54
C LEU A 103 -7.77 2.93 0.67
N TRP A 104 -6.69 2.72 -0.07
CA TRP A 104 -6.55 1.57 -0.96
C TRP A 104 -6.39 0.26 -0.18
N LEU A 105 -5.67 0.29 0.94
CA LEU A 105 -5.61 -0.84 1.88
C LEU A 105 -7.02 -1.19 2.40
N GLY A 106 -7.82 -0.19 2.75
CA GLY A 106 -9.21 -0.36 3.15
C GLY A 106 -10.07 -1.07 2.09
N PHE A 107 -9.91 -0.72 0.81
CA PHE A 107 -10.57 -1.41 -0.29
C PHE A 107 -10.13 -2.87 -0.45
N ILE A 108 -8.85 -3.18 -0.21
CA ILE A 108 -8.34 -4.55 -0.24
C ILE A 108 -8.91 -5.38 0.91
N ILE A 109 -8.94 -4.82 2.13
CA ILE A 109 -9.51 -5.48 3.30
C ILE A 109 -11.01 -5.72 3.10
N LYS A 110 -11.74 -4.70 2.63
CA LYS A 110 -13.17 -4.82 2.28
C LYS A 110 -13.41 -5.97 1.30
N TYR A 111 -12.58 -6.06 0.25
CA TYR A 111 -12.68 -7.15 -0.71
C TYR A 111 -12.43 -8.53 -0.09
N LEU A 112 -11.39 -8.66 0.74
CA LEU A 112 -11.03 -9.93 1.39
C LEU A 112 -12.08 -10.40 2.40
N VAL A 113 -12.65 -9.49 3.18
CA VAL A 113 -13.54 -9.84 4.29
C VAL A 113 -15.01 -9.91 3.85
N LEU A 114 -15.45 -9.02 2.97
CA LEU A 114 -16.87 -8.91 2.60
C LEU A 114 -17.16 -9.55 1.24
N ASP A 115 -16.32 -9.33 0.23
CA ASP A 115 -16.63 -9.78 -1.14
C ASP A 115 -16.25 -11.25 -1.36
N VAL A 116 -15.07 -11.68 -0.89
CA VAL A 116 -14.63 -13.09 -1.03
C VAL A 116 -15.64 -14.11 -0.48
N PRO A 117 -16.19 -13.99 0.75
CA PRO A 117 -17.15 -14.98 1.23
C PRO A 117 -18.47 -14.95 0.44
N LYS A 118 -18.93 -13.76 0.01
CA LYS A 118 -20.14 -13.63 -0.83
C LYS A 118 -19.94 -14.29 -2.19
N LEU A 119 -18.82 -14.04 -2.86
CA LEU A 119 -18.51 -14.66 -4.15
C LEU A 119 -18.37 -16.18 -4.01
N ARG A 120 -17.82 -16.67 -2.89
CA ARG A 120 -17.70 -18.11 -2.65
C ARG A 120 -19.07 -18.79 -2.57
N LYS A 121 -20.01 -18.22 -1.80
CA LYS A 121 -21.41 -18.70 -1.76
C LYS A 121 -22.07 -18.75 -3.13
N ASN A 122 -21.93 -17.67 -3.92
CA ASN A 122 -22.50 -17.61 -5.27
C ASN A 122 -21.91 -18.67 -6.22
N ILE A 123 -20.61 -18.98 -6.08
CA ILE A 123 -19.97 -20.04 -6.88
C ILE A 123 -20.48 -21.42 -6.46
N ASP A 124 -20.66 -21.65 -5.17
CA ASP A 124 -21.18 -22.91 -4.64
C ASP A 124 -22.65 -23.13 -5.05
N GLU A 125 -23.48 -22.09 -5.01
CA GLU A 125 -24.87 -22.11 -5.50
C GLU A 125 -24.95 -22.38 -7.01
N LYS A 126 -24.11 -21.72 -7.82
CA LYS A 126 -24.03 -21.99 -9.27
C LYS A 126 -23.54 -23.41 -9.57
N ARG A 127 -22.59 -23.94 -8.79
CA ARG A 127 -22.16 -25.34 -8.94
C ARG A 127 -23.27 -26.31 -8.57
N ALA A 128 -24.02 -26.03 -7.51
CA ALA A 128 -25.16 -26.84 -7.12
C ALA A 128 -26.21 -26.84 -8.23
N PHE A 129 -26.59 -25.67 -8.75
CA PHE A 129 -27.56 -25.54 -9.84
C PHE A 129 -27.11 -26.27 -11.12
N ASN A 130 -25.88 -26.05 -11.57
CA ASN A 130 -25.33 -26.71 -12.76
C ASN A 130 -25.15 -28.23 -12.60
N LYS A 131 -25.13 -28.76 -11.36
CA LYS A 131 -25.11 -30.21 -11.14
C LYS A 131 -26.43 -30.88 -11.50
N TYR A 132 -27.53 -30.13 -11.52
CA TYR A 132 -28.88 -30.63 -11.78
C TYR A 132 -29.41 -30.34 -13.18
N ILE A 133 -28.62 -29.68 -14.03
CA ILE A 133 -28.97 -29.42 -15.42
C ILE A 133 -27.99 -30.20 -16.31
N PRO A 134 -28.44 -31.28 -16.99
CA PRO A 134 -27.62 -32.06 -17.91
C PRO A 134 -27.26 -31.28 -19.19
#